data_AF-A0AAV9HQL6-F1
#
_entry.id   AF-A0AAV9HQL6-F1
#
_cell.length_a   1.000
_cell.length_b   1.000
_cell.length_c   1.000
_cell.angle_alpha   90.00
_cell.angle_beta   90.00
_cell.angle_gamma   90.00
#
_symmetry.space_group_name_H-M   'P 1'
#
loop_
_entity.id
_entity.type
_entity.pdbx_description
1 polymer ?
#
loop_
_entity_poly.entity_id
_entity_poly.type
_entity_poly.pdbx_seq_one_letter_code
_entity_poly.pdbx_strand_id
1 'polypeptide(L)'
;MLPILTLLHLFPLSTAHPQSTLGNRNFPDPSITYDPSTDKWYAFATQSDDDIHVQVASSSSFPSGSDWTYLPRTDILPVPGKWVNSSQPEIWAPDVHFVNSSSSGKWVMYYSGLASGSGYHCIGTASTASSSNASILGPYTADDEPFACPTSKGGAIDASGFYDEQDDARWVVYKVDGSAKGPGGPCGNGLPPGEPTPFMLQRVDARDGVTKVGEPIQILDRDPELDGPLIEAPSLVKHVARGGGDDDDDDNNDDHGRGGDRWVLFYSSHCFNS
;
A
#
# COMPACT_ATOMS: atom_id res chain seq x y z
N MET A 1 -10.11 58.38 -11.86
CA MET A 1 -9.65 56.99 -12.05
C MET A 1 -9.43 56.39 -10.68
N LEU A 2 -10.29 55.46 -10.28
CA LEU A 2 -10.17 54.70 -9.03
C LEU A 2 -9.11 53.60 -9.21
N PRO A 3 -8.22 53.34 -8.23
CA PRO A 3 -7.32 52.20 -8.30
C PRO A 3 -8.10 50.91 -8.02
N ILE A 4 -7.92 49.91 -8.86
CA ILE A 4 -8.42 48.55 -8.64
C ILE A 4 -7.50 47.90 -7.61
N LEU A 5 -8.05 47.59 -6.44
CA LEU A 5 -7.36 46.83 -5.40
C LEU A 5 -7.53 45.34 -5.71
N THR A 6 -6.46 44.68 -6.17
CA THR A 6 -6.46 43.24 -6.41
C THR A 6 -6.48 42.50 -5.08
N LEU A 7 -7.60 41.87 -4.76
CA LEU A 7 -7.77 41.08 -3.54
C LEU A 7 -7.11 39.71 -3.72
N LEU A 8 -5.88 39.54 -3.22
CA LEU A 8 -5.27 38.21 -3.10
C LEU A 8 -6.17 37.32 -2.24
N HIS A 9 -6.77 36.30 -2.85
CA HIS A 9 -7.48 35.26 -2.12
C HIS A 9 -6.44 34.33 -1.50
N LEU A 10 -6.15 34.54 -0.22
CA LEU A 10 -5.48 33.53 0.60
C LEU A 10 -6.44 32.35 0.73
N PHE A 11 -6.19 31.27 -0.02
CA PHE A 11 -6.85 30.01 0.23
C PHE A 11 -6.43 29.53 1.63
N PRO A 12 -7.38 29.26 2.54
CA PRO A 12 -7.03 28.66 3.82
C PRO A 12 -6.37 27.31 3.54
N LEU A 13 -5.22 27.07 4.16
CA LEU A 13 -4.66 25.72 4.28
C LEU A 13 -5.77 24.84 4.85
N SER A 14 -6.27 23.91 4.04
CA SER A 14 -7.27 22.95 4.48
C SER A 14 -6.62 22.08 5.54
N THR A 15 -6.97 22.30 6.80
CA THR A 15 -6.58 21.41 7.88
C THR A 15 -7.38 20.12 7.71
N ALA A 16 -6.74 19.06 7.20
CA ALA A 16 -7.33 17.74 7.21
C ALA A 16 -7.53 17.34 8.67
N HIS A 17 -8.78 17.28 9.12
CA HIS A 17 -9.13 16.67 10.40
C HIS A 17 -9.49 15.21 10.16
N PRO A 18 -9.10 14.29 11.08
CA PRO A 18 -9.59 12.92 11.03
C PRO A 18 -11.11 12.95 11.01
N GLN A 19 -11.69 12.50 9.90
CA GLN A 19 -13.13 12.35 9.78
C GLN A 19 -13.48 10.89 10.05
N SER A 20 -14.45 10.63 10.93
CA SER A 20 -14.97 9.27 11.09
C SER A 20 -15.77 8.90 9.83
N THR A 21 -15.33 7.87 9.10
CA THR A 21 -15.89 7.48 7.80
C THR A 21 -16.67 6.17 7.84
N LEU A 22 -16.40 5.29 8.82
CA LEU A 22 -17.03 3.98 9.00
C LEU A 22 -17.59 3.77 10.42
N GLY A 23 -17.94 4.84 11.12
CA GLY A 23 -18.50 4.76 12.47
C GLY A 23 -17.54 4.14 13.50
N ASN A 24 -16.23 4.44 13.39
CA ASN A 24 -15.15 3.89 14.23
C ASN A 24 -15.04 2.35 14.20
N ARG A 25 -15.46 1.71 13.10
CA ARG A 25 -15.21 0.29 12.86
C ARG A 25 -13.71 -0.03 12.92
N ASN A 26 -13.37 -1.19 13.48
CA ASN A 26 -12.03 -1.77 13.38
C ASN A 26 -11.76 -2.15 11.91
N PHE A 27 -11.04 -1.29 11.19
CA PHE A 27 -10.72 -1.40 9.78
C PHE A 27 -9.24 -1.02 9.59
N PRO A 28 -8.30 -1.85 10.10
CA PRO A 28 -6.89 -1.50 10.11
C PRO A 28 -6.26 -1.64 8.73
N ASP A 29 -5.21 -0.86 8.50
CA ASP A 29 -4.35 -0.92 7.31
C ASP A 29 -5.11 -0.81 5.97
N PRO A 30 -5.95 0.24 5.79
CA PRO A 30 -6.72 0.37 4.57
C PRO A 30 -5.83 0.70 3.36
N SER A 31 -5.88 -0.14 2.32
CA SER A 31 -5.52 0.27 0.95
C SER A 31 -6.75 0.83 0.24
N ILE A 32 -6.57 1.77 -0.68
CA ILE A 32 -7.68 2.44 -1.40
C ILE A 32 -7.39 2.44 -2.89
N THR A 33 -8.35 1.94 -3.68
CA THR A 33 -8.22 1.86 -5.14
C THR A 33 -9.55 2.22 -5.82
N TYR A 34 -9.45 2.92 -6.95
CA TYR A 34 -10.60 3.26 -7.79
C TYR A 34 -10.89 2.15 -8.81
N ASP A 35 -12.15 1.76 -8.92
CA ASP A 35 -12.64 0.83 -9.94
C ASP A 35 -13.44 1.61 -11.00
N PRO A 36 -12.88 1.80 -12.22
CA PRO A 36 -13.57 2.52 -13.29
C PRO A 36 -14.79 1.77 -13.82
N SER A 37 -14.93 0.46 -13.57
CA SER A 37 -16.08 -0.33 -14.04
C SER A 37 -17.35 -0.08 -13.23
N THR A 38 -17.19 0.31 -11.96
CA THR A 38 -18.28 0.60 -11.04
C THR A 38 -18.40 2.09 -10.69
N ASP A 39 -17.43 2.90 -11.14
CA ASP A 39 -17.29 4.32 -10.82
C ASP A 39 -17.27 4.56 -9.30
N LYS A 40 -16.48 3.75 -8.59
CA LYS A 40 -16.37 3.78 -7.12
C LYS A 40 -14.94 3.59 -6.66
N TRP A 41 -14.68 4.14 -5.49
CA TRP A 41 -13.52 3.81 -4.69
C TRP A 41 -13.84 2.63 -3.78
N TYR A 42 -12.87 1.75 -3.63
CA TYR A 42 -12.91 0.63 -2.69
C TYR A 42 -11.75 0.76 -1.71
N ALA A 43 -11.99 0.35 -0.47
CA ALA A 43 -10.98 0.20 0.55
C ALA A 43 -10.93 -1.25 1.00
N PHE A 44 -9.73 -1.77 1.21
CA PHE A 44 -9.49 -3.13 1.69
C PHE A 44 -8.67 -3.07 2.96
N ALA A 45 -9.04 -3.86 3.96
CA ALA A 45 -8.39 -3.82 5.27
C ALA A 45 -8.11 -5.22 5.82
N THR A 46 -7.21 -5.23 6.80
CA THR A 46 -6.84 -6.37 7.64
C THR A 46 -8.08 -7.11 8.16
N GLN A 47 -7.94 -8.43 8.31
CA GLN A 47 -8.97 -9.36 8.81
C GLN A 47 -9.78 -8.79 9.98
N SER A 48 -11.09 -9.09 10.01
CA SER A 48 -11.96 -8.75 11.13
C SER A 48 -12.26 -9.95 12.04
N ASP A 49 -12.84 -9.65 13.20
CA ASP A 49 -13.36 -10.65 14.15
C ASP A 49 -14.58 -11.44 13.63
N ASP A 50 -15.14 -11.08 12.45
CA ASP A 50 -16.35 -11.69 11.87
C ASP A 50 -16.03 -12.85 10.88
N ASP A 51 -14.87 -13.50 11.02
CA ASP A 51 -14.35 -14.53 10.09
C ASP A 51 -14.19 -14.04 8.63
N ILE A 52 -13.91 -12.73 8.45
CA ILE A 52 -13.64 -12.14 7.13
C ILE A 52 -12.14 -11.89 7.01
N HIS A 53 -11.47 -12.60 6.10
CA HIS A 53 -10.02 -12.44 5.89
C HIS A 53 -9.64 -11.09 5.31
N VAL A 54 -10.42 -10.57 4.35
CA VAL A 54 -10.20 -9.23 3.78
C VAL A 54 -11.48 -8.41 3.86
N GLN A 55 -11.46 -7.38 4.70
CA GLN A 55 -12.58 -6.45 4.86
C GLN A 55 -12.70 -5.54 3.63
N VAL A 56 -13.93 -5.13 3.28
CA VAL A 56 -14.17 -4.22 2.15
C VAL A 56 -15.11 -3.08 2.53
N ALA A 57 -14.78 -1.87 2.09
CA ALA A 57 -15.67 -0.72 2.07
C ALA A 57 -15.66 -0.05 0.69
N SER A 58 -16.68 0.74 0.37
CA SER A 58 -16.73 1.50 -0.88
C SER A 58 -17.24 2.92 -0.70
N SER A 59 -16.86 3.82 -1.60
CA SER A 59 -17.30 5.21 -1.64
C SER A 59 -17.49 5.69 -3.08
N SER A 60 -18.41 6.62 -3.31
CA SER A 60 -18.64 7.25 -4.62
C SER A 60 -18.08 8.68 -4.71
N SER A 61 -17.54 9.23 -3.62
CA SER A 61 -17.21 10.66 -3.51
C SER A 61 -15.77 10.97 -3.07
N PHE A 62 -14.91 9.96 -2.93
CA PHE A 62 -13.50 10.13 -2.57
C PHE A 62 -12.66 10.74 -3.73
N PRO A 63 -11.63 11.57 -3.47
CA PRO A 63 -11.17 12.10 -2.18
C PRO A 63 -11.92 13.36 -1.70
N SER A 64 -12.86 13.89 -2.49
CA SER A 64 -13.62 15.11 -2.19
C SER A 64 -14.65 14.98 -1.07
N GLY A 65 -15.00 13.75 -0.70
CA GLY A 65 -15.93 13.37 0.36
C GLY A 65 -15.55 12.01 0.93
N SER A 66 -16.04 11.72 2.13
CA SER A 66 -15.59 10.55 2.91
C SER A 66 -16.77 9.66 3.32
N ASP A 67 -17.77 9.56 2.46
CA ASP A 67 -18.94 8.70 2.65
C ASP A 67 -18.54 7.26 2.28
N TRP A 68 -17.96 6.55 3.24
CA TRP A 68 -17.57 5.16 3.09
C TRP A 68 -18.69 4.24 3.60
N THR A 69 -19.00 3.20 2.84
CA THR A 69 -19.97 2.17 3.20
C THR A 69 -19.25 0.83 3.32
N TYR A 70 -19.24 0.26 4.53
CA TYR A 70 -18.75 -1.10 4.77
C TYR A 70 -19.62 -2.13 4.03
N LEU A 71 -19.00 -3.13 3.41
CA LEU A 71 -19.68 -4.22 2.72
C LEU A 71 -19.69 -5.48 3.61
N PRO A 72 -20.74 -5.70 4.42
CA PRO A 72 -20.78 -6.82 5.35
C PRO A 72 -20.81 -8.16 4.61
N ARG A 73 -20.19 -9.18 5.22
CA ARG A 73 -20.14 -10.56 4.69
C ARG A 73 -19.49 -10.68 3.31
N THR A 74 -18.68 -9.69 2.93
CA THR A 74 -17.88 -9.72 1.71
C THR A 74 -16.45 -10.02 2.11
N ASP A 75 -16.02 -11.26 1.89
CA ASP A 75 -14.61 -11.66 1.97
C ASP A 75 -14.13 -11.91 0.55
N ILE A 76 -13.14 -11.13 0.10
CA ILE A 76 -12.58 -11.26 -1.24
C ILE A 76 -11.40 -12.24 -1.30
N LEU A 77 -10.94 -12.76 -0.16
CA LEU A 77 -9.94 -13.84 -0.05
C LEU A 77 -10.37 -14.94 0.93
N PRO A 78 -11.51 -15.61 0.71
CA PRO A 78 -12.01 -16.64 1.62
C PRO A 78 -11.11 -17.89 1.66
N VAL A 79 -10.29 -18.09 0.63
CA VAL A 79 -9.31 -19.17 0.54
C VAL A 79 -7.94 -18.55 0.26
N PRO A 80 -7.14 -18.23 1.30
CA PRO A 80 -5.78 -17.76 1.11
C PRO A 80 -4.88 -18.88 0.57
N GLY A 81 -3.65 -18.53 0.17
CA GLY A 81 -2.67 -19.48 -0.35
C GLY A 81 -2.43 -20.65 0.61
N LYS A 82 -2.19 -21.86 0.09
CA LYS A 82 -2.09 -23.09 0.89
C LYS A 82 -0.93 -23.10 1.90
N TRP A 83 0.05 -22.21 1.71
CA TRP A 83 1.16 -21.99 2.63
C TRP A 83 0.75 -21.23 3.91
N VAL A 84 -0.42 -20.57 3.89
CA VAL A 84 -1.01 -19.88 5.06
C VAL A 84 -1.56 -20.91 6.04
N ASN A 85 -1.42 -20.62 7.33
CA ASN A 85 -1.97 -21.43 8.41
C ASN A 85 -3.51 -21.46 8.34
N SER A 86 -4.08 -22.63 8.08
CA SER A 86 -5.52 -22.78 7.88
C SER A 86 -6.38 -22.53 9.13
N SER A 87 -5.79 -22.62 10.32
CA SER A 87 -6.51 -22.44 11.58
C SER A 87 -6.46 -21.01 12.09
N GLN A 88 -5.40 -20.28 11.74
CA GLN A 88 -5.18 -18.88 12.10
C GLN A 88 -4.52 -18.18 10.91
N PRO A 89 -5.30 -17.81 9.88
CA PRO A 89 -4.72 -17.25 8.66
C PRO A 89 -4.02 -15.90 8.87
N GLU A 90 -4.57 -15.08 9.79
CA GLU A 90 -4.04 -13.77 10.16
C GLU A 90 -3.73 -12.92 8.90
N ILE A 91 -4.77 -12.68 8.11
CA ILE A 91 -4.61 -11.95 6.84
C ILE A 91 -4.55 -10.44 7.11
N TRP A 92 -3.39 -9.83 6.83
CA TRP A 92 -3.12 -8.43 7.16
C TRP A 92 -2.75 -7.58 5.95
N ALA A 93 -3.06 -6.28 6.05
CA ALA A 93 -2.66 -5.19 5.17
C ALA A 93 -2.77 -5.53 3.67
N PRO A 94 -3.97 -5.90 3.17
CA PRO A 94 -4.14 -6.22 1.76
C PRO A 94 -4.06 -4.96 0.90
N ASP A 95 -3.35 -5.04 -0.23
CA ASP A 95 -3.24 -3.97 -1.23
C ASP A 95 -3.65 -4.46 -2.63
N VAL A 96 -4.61 -3.77 -3.25
CA VAL A 96 -5.30 -4.23 -4.47
C VAL A 96 -5.08 -3.29 -5.64
N HIS A 97 -4.59 -3.84 -6.75
CA HIS A 97 -4.20 -3.11 -7.96
C HIS A 97 -4.81 -3.70 -9.22
N PHE A 98 -5.22 -2.84 -10.15
CA PHE A 98 -5.59 -3.28 -11.49
C PHE A 98 -4.34 -3.46 -12.36
N VAL A 99 -4.21 -4.65 -12.95
CA VAL A 99 -3.20 -4.96 -13.96
C VAL A 99 -3.90 -5.06 -15.31
N ASN A 100 -3.68 -4.05 -16.14
CA ASN A 100 -4.34 -3.90 -17.43
C ASN A 100 -3.54 -4.55 -18.57
N SER A 101 -4.26 -5.01 -19.60
CA SER A 101 -3.78 -5.40 -20.92
C SER A 101 -4.70 -4.78 -21.97
N SER A 102 -4.29 -4.74 -23.24
CA SER A 102 -4.92 -3.93 -24.29
C SER A 102 -6.44 -4.13 -24.50
N SER A 103 -7.01 -5.25 -24.02
CA SER A 103 -8.45 -5.54 -24.11
C SER A 103 -9.03 -6.29 -22.89
N SER A 104 -8.23 -6.53 -21.86
CA SER A 104 -8.63 -7.28 -20.65
C SER A 104 -7.74 -6.88 -19.49
N GLY A 105 -8.17 -7.14 -18.26
CA GLY A 105 -7.33 -6.93 -17.10
C GLY A 105 -7.70 -7.88 -15.99
N LYS A 106 -6.92 -7.82 -14.91
CA LYS A 106 -7.18 -8.55 -13.68
C LYS A 106 -6.88 -7.65 -12.50
N TRP A 107 -7.46 -8.00 -11.37
CA TRP A 107 -7.10 -7.41 -10.09
C TRP A 107 -6.07 -8.31 -9.42
N VAL A 108 -5.00 -7.71 -8.90
CA VAL A 108 -3.96 -8.37 -8.11
C VAL A 108 -4.05 -7.83 -6.70
N MET A 109 -4.00 -8.73 -5.73
CA MET A 109 -3.88 -8.43 -4.32
C MET A 109 -2.53 -8.92 -3.81
N TYR A 110 -1.82 -8.06 -3.09
CA TYR A 110 -0.77 -8.47 -2.17
C TYR A 110 -1.35 -8.48 -0.76
N TYR A 111 -0.99 -9.47 0.04
CA TYR A 111 -1.49 -9.59 1.42
C TYR A 111 -0.41 -10.22 2.29
N SER A 112 -0.49 -10.03 3.61
CA SER A 112 0.33 -10.77 4.57
C SER A 112 -0.50 -11.93 5.14
N GLY A 113 0.12 -13.09 5.36
CA GLY A 113 -0.55 -14.20 6.05
C GLY A 113 0.42 -14.99 6.90
N LEU A 114 -0.06 -15.59 7.99
CA LEU A 114 0.76 -16.38 8.90
C LEU A 114 1.19 -17.67 8.21
N ALA A 115 2.48 -17.83 7.94
CA ALA A 115 2.99 -19.00 7.25
C ALA A 115 2.93 -20.25 8.16
N SER A 116 2.43 -21.35 7.60
CA SER A 116 2.26 -22.61 8.33
C SER A 116 3.60 -23.15 8.84
N GLY A 117 3.68 -23.40 10.15
CA GLY A 117 4.85 -23.98 10.80
C GLY A 117 6.04 -23.04 11.03
N SER A 118 6.00 -21.78 10.57
CA SER A 118 7.09 -20.80 10.81
C SER A 118 6.85 -19.93 12.04
N GLY A 119 5.57 -19.60 12.32
CA GLY A 119 5.19 -18.59 13.32
C GLY A 119 5.43 -17.14 12.85
N TYR A 120 5.74 -16.93 11.57
CA TYR A 120 6.01 -15.62 10.97
C TYR A 120 5.08 -15.34 9.80
N HIS A 121 4.73 -14.07 9.62
CA HIS A 121 3.97 -13.63 8.46
C HIS A 121 4.84 -13.58 7.21
N CYS A 122 4.23 -13.91 6.07
CA CYS A 122 4.87 -13.80 4.76
C CYS A 122 3.91 -13.11 3.78
N ILE A 123 4.46 -12.51 2.73
CA ILE A 123 3.66 -11.88 1.69
C ILE A 123 3.13 -12.95 0.73
N GLY A 124 1.85 -12.89 0.44
CA GLY A 124 1.16 -13.62 -0.61
C GLY A 124 0.70 -12.73 -1.75
N THR A 125 0.35 -13.39 -2.85
CA THR A 125 -0.30 -12.79 -4.00
C THR A 125 -1.59 -13.55 -4.32
N ALA A 126 -2.62 -12.83 -4.73
CA ALA A 126 -3.84 -13.41 -5.28
C ALA A 126 -4.31 -12.61 -6.49
N SER A 127 -4.91 -13.26 -7.48
CA SER A 127 -5.37 -12.62 -8.71
C SER A 127 -6.78 -13.05 -9.09
N THR A 128 -7.53 -12.14 -9.70
CA THR A 128 -8.74 -12.52 -10.45
C THR A 128 -8.37 -13.07 -11.83
N ALA A 129 -9.31 -13.76 -12.48
CA ALA A 129 -9.13 -14.16 -13.86
C ALA A 129 -9.07 -12.92 -14.78
N SER A 130 -8.15 -12.94 -15.74
CA SER A 130 -8.07 -11.86 -16.73
C SER A 130 -9.33 -11.85 -17.61
N SER A 131 -10.03 -10.72 -17.63
CA SER A 131 -11.24 -10.53 -18.43
C SER A 131 -11.51 -9.05 -18.70
N SER A 132 -12.38 -8.75 -19.65
CA SER A 132 -12.81 -7.37 -19.95
C SER A 132 -13.73 -6.77 -18.89
N ASN A 133 -14.17 -7.57 -17.91
CA ASN A 133 -15.10 -7.21 -16.85
C ASN A 133 -14.68 -7.79 -15.50
N ALA A 134 -13.37 -7.86 -15.25
CA ALA A 134 -12.83 -8.38 -14.00
C ALA A 134 -13.34 -7.53 -12.82
N SER A 135 -14.01 -8.18 -11.87
CA SER A 135 -14.56 -7.53 -10.69
C SER A 135 -13.47 -7.34 -9.62
N ILE A 136 -13.38 -6.13 -9.05
CA ILE A 136 -12.49 -5.83 -7.93
C ILE A 136 -12.83 -6.64 -6.68
N LEU A 137 -14.06 -7.14 -6.58
CA LEU A 137 -14.54 -8.01 -5.50
C LEU A 137 -14.27 -9.50 -5.76
N GLY A 138 -13.51 -9.85 -6.80
CA GLY A 138 -13.11 -11.22 -7.08
C GLY A 138 -14.05 -11.98 -8.03
N PRO A 139 -13.97 -13.32 -8.03
CA PRO A 139 -13.20 -14.15 -7.11
C PRO A 139 -11.68 -14.04 -7.33
N TYR A 140 -10.93 -13.99 -6.22
CA TYR A 140 -9.47 -14.08 -6.23
C TYR A 140 -9.02 -15.52 -6.07
N THR A 141 -7.94 -15.88 -6.77
CA THR A 141 -7.20 -17.14 -6.57
C THR A 141 -5.82 -16.79 -6.04
N ALA A 142 -5.49 -17.27 -4.84
CA ALA A 142 -4.17 -17.08 -4.23
C ALA A 142 -3.12 -17.99 -4.89
N ASP A 143 -1.88 -17.52 -4.95
CA ASP A 143 -0.75 -18.32 -5.40
C ASP A 143 -0.38 -19.37 -4.34
N ASP A 144 0.11 -20.52 -4.82
CA ASP A 144 0.43 -21.68 -3.97
C ASP A 144 1.70 -21.47 -3.11
N GLU A 145 2.54 -20.48 -3.44
CA GLU A 145 3.79 -20.15 -2.75
C GLU A 145 3.79 -18.68 -2.30
N PRO A 146 4.48 -18.34 -1.20
CA PRO A 146 4.57 -16.95 -0.76
C PRO A 146 5.42 -16.13 -1.73
N PHE A 147 5.01 -14.87 -1.95
CA PHE A 147 5.77 -13.88 -2.68
C PHE A 147 7.06 -13.52 -1.94
N ALA A 148 7.04 -13.24 -0.64
CA ALA A 148 8.26 -12.96 0.12
C ALA A 148 8.16 -13.54 1.53
N CYS A 149 9.14 -14.34 1.94
CA CYS A 149 9.09 -15.07 3.21
C CYS A 149 10.48 -15.23 3.86
N PRO A 150 11.18 -14.14 4.23
CA PRO A 150 12.49 -14.22 4.86
C PRO A 150 12.37 -14.58 6.36
N THR A 151 11.90 -15.79 6.67
CA THR A 151 11.62 -16.26 8.04
C THR A 151 12.84 -16.20 8.96
N SER A 152 14.07 -16.34 8.43
CA SER A 152 15.29 -16.14 9.21
C SER A 152 15.38 -14.74 9.81
N LYS A 153 14.75 -13.75 9.16
CA LYS A 153 14.67 -12.32 9.55
C LYS A 153 13.30 -11.90 10.10
N GLY A 154 12.40 -12.84 10.38
CA GLY A 154 11.10 -12.55 11.01
C GLY A 154 9.91 -12.56 10.06
N GLY A 155 10.15 -12.81 8.76
CA GLY A 155 9.09 -12.82 7.76
C GLY A 155 8.96 -11.48 7.05
N ALA A 156 7.82 -11.26 6.38
CA ALA A 156 7.55 -10.04 5.65
C ALA A 156 6.05 -9.70 5.69
N ILE A 157 5.75 -8.41 5.81
CA ILE A 157 4.40 -7.84 5.91
C ILE A 157 4.27 -6.53 5.11
N ASP A 158 3.04 -6.01 5.04
CA ASP A 158 2.70 -4.69 4.52
C ASP A 158 3.17 -4.43 3.09
N ALA A 159 2.86 -5.37 2.18
CA ALA A 159 3.19 -5.18 0.78
C ALA A 159 2.28 -4.12 0.13
N SER A 160 2.88 -3.19 -0.62
CA SER A 160 2.16 -2.25 -1.47
C SER A 160 2.70 -2.24 -2.90
N GLY A 161 1.78 -2.29 -3.86
CA GLY A 161 2.06 -2.20 -5.29
C GLY A 161 2.24 -0.76 -5.77
N PHE A 162 3.18 -0.58 -6.70
CA PHE A 162 3.42 0.70 -7.38
C PHE A 162 3.61 0.46 -8.87
N TYR A 163 2.97 1.29 -9.69
CA TYR A 163 3.15 1.29 -11.15
C TYR A 163 3.80 2.61 -11.58
N ASP A 164 4.94 2.50 -12.24
CA ASP A 164 5.63 3.62 -12.87
C ASP A 164 5.28 3.68 -14.36
N GLU A 165 4.44 4.65 -14.72
CA GLU A 165 3.97 4.85 -16.10
C GLU A 165 5.07 5.27 -17.07
N GLN A 166 6.19 5.84 -16.58
CA GLN A 166 7.27 6.33 -17.45
C GLN A 166 8.08 5.20 -18.06
N ASP A 167 8.30 4.14 -17.29
CA ASP A 167 9.15 3.01 -17.68
C ASP A 167 8.34 1.71 -17.87
N ASP A 168 7.00 1.80 -17.84
CA ASP A 168 6.08 0.65 -17.87
C ASP A 168 6.51 -0.45 -16.89
N ALA A 169 6.80 -0.04 -15.66
CA ALA A 169 7.39 -0.90 -14.64
C ALA A 169 6.48 -1.02 -13.41
N ARG A 170 6.28 -2.25 -12.94
CA ARG A 170 5.58 -2.53 -11.69
C ARG A 170 6.57 -2.95 -10.62
N TRP A 171 6.32 -2.44 -9.42
CA TRP A 171 7.13 -2.67 -8.24
C TRP A 171 6.23 -3.02 -7.06
N VAL A 172 6.79 -3.77 -6.12
CA VAL A 172 6.17 -4.09 -4.84
C VAL A 172 7.13 -3.67 -3.76
N VAL A 173 6.72 -2.72 -2.92
CA VAL A 173 7.43 -2.38 -1.69
C VAL A 173 6.86 -3.20 -0.54
N TYR A 174 7.69 -3.72 0.35
CA TYR A 174 7.23 -4.48 1.52
C TYR A 174 8.23 -4.39 2.67
N LYS A 175 7.77 -4.64 3.89
CA LYS A 175 8.60 -4.67 5.11
C LYS A 175 9.12 -6.07 5.35
N VAL A 176 10.41 -6.21 5.69
CA VAL A 176 10.92 -7.39 6.40
C VAL A 176 10.59 -7.21 7.88
N ASP A 177 9.83 -8.15 8.45
CA ASP A 177 9.26 -8.01 9.79
C ASP A 177 10.24 -8.46 10.90
N GLY A 178 11.39 -7.79 10.99
CA GLY A 178 12.34 -8.05 12.07
C GLY A 178 11.74 -7.79 13.46
N SER A 179 10.71 -6.96 13.56
CA SER A 179 9.97 -6.73 14.81
C SER A 179 9.44 -8.01 15.45
N ALA A 180 9.02 -9.00 14.65
CA ALA A 180 8.58 -10.31 15.15
C ALA A 180 9.70 -11.15 15.83
N LYS A 181 10.96 -10.73 15.68
CA LYS A 181 12.13 -11.36 16.31
C LYS A 181 12.79 -10.48 17.36
N GLY A 182 12.24 -9.29 17.59
CA GLY A 182 12.82 -8.33 18.48
C GLY A 182 12.92 -8.86 19.92
N PRO A 183 13.79 -8.25 20.74
CA PRO A 183 14.00 -8.66 22.13
C PRO A 183 12.85 -8.27 23.08
N GLY A 184 11.72 -7.81 22.56
CA GLY A 184 10.55 -7.33 23.31
C GLY A 184 10.47 -5.80 23.40
N GLY A 185 9.55 -5.31 24.22
CA GLY A 185 9.20 -3.89 24.30
C GLY A 185 8.11 -3.49 23.30
N PRO A 186 7.89 -2.18 23.07
CA PRO A 186 6.94 -1.69 22.06
C PRO A 186 7.17 -2.34 20.69
N CYS A 187 6.09 -2.75 20.04
CA CYS A 187 6.12 -3.49 18.76
C CYS A 187 6.98 -4.76 18.76
N GLY A 188 7.23 -5.37 19.92
CA GLY A 188 8.12 -6.52 20.04
C GLY A 188 9.62 -6.20 19.85
N ASN A 189 9.98 -4.94 19.57
CA ASN A 189 11.31 -4.59 19.07
C ASN A 189 11.96 -3.35 19.72
N GLY A 190 11.31 -2.75 20.71
CA GLY A 190 11.79 -1.51 21.34
C GLY A 190 12.90 -1.67 22.38
N LEU A 191 13.20 -2.90 22.84
CA LEU A 191 14.35 -3.14 23.70
C LEU A 191 15.66 -3.21 22.87
N PRO A 192 16.79 -2.63 23.33
CA PRO A 192 18.04 -2.68 22.57
C PRO A 192 18.62 -4.11 22.40
N PRO A 193 19.30 -4.42 21.28
CA PRO A 193 19.55 -3.53 20.14
C PRO A 193 18.34 -3.37 19.19
N GLY A 194 17.29 -4.18 19.35
CA GLY A 194 16.23 -4.36 18.37
C GLY A 194 16.74 -5.00 17.07
N GLU A 195 15.82 -5.47 16.25
CA GLU A 195 16.08 -6.08 14.94
C GLU A 195 15.80 -5.08 13.82
N PRO A 196 16.50 -5.13 12.67
CA PRO A 196 16.20 -4.32 11.48
C PRO A 196 14.77 -4.52 10.96
N THR A 197 14.16 -3.48 10.38
CA THR A 197 12.84 -3.60 9.71
C THR A 197 12.89 -2.95 8.32
N PRO A 198 13.72 -3.46 7.39
CA PRO A 198 13.95 -2.79 6.12
C PRO A 198 12.76 -2.88 5.19
N PHE A 199 12.55 -1.81 4.42
CA PHE A 199 11.73 -1.84 3.23
C PHE A 199 12.52 -2.36 2.04
N MET A 200 11.95 -3.35 1.40
CA MET A 200 12.45 -3.98 0.19
C MET A 200 11.59 -3.55 -0.98
N LEU A 201 12.20 -3.37 -2.15
CA LEU A 201 11.54 -3.04 -3.40
C LEU A 201 11.83 -4.16 -4.42
N GLN A 202 10.78 -4.85 -4.86
CA GLN A 202 10.85 -5.94 -5.82
C GLN A 202 10.19 -5.51 -7.12
N ARG A 203 10.93 -5.58 -8.24
CA ARG A 203 10.32 -5.43 -9.56
C ARG A 203 9.47 -6.66 -9.88
N VAL A 204 8.32 -6.45 -10.51
CA VAL A 204 7.47 -7.52 -11.05
C VAL A 204 7.17 -7.30 -12.53
N ASP A 205 6.80 -8.37 -13.23
CA ASP A 205 6.41 -8.31 -14.63
C ASP A 205 5.17 -7.43 -14.78
N ALA A 206 5.26 -6.40 -15.62
CA ALA A 206 4.18 -5.42 -15.79
C ALA A 206 2.86 -6.05 -16.28
N ARG A 207 2.94 -7.21 -16.94
CA ARG A 207 1.80 -7.92 -17.55
C ARG A 207 0.97 -8.71 -16.54
N ASP A 208 1.57 -9.17 -15.44
CA ASP A 208 0.89 -9.97 -14.44
C ASP A 208 0.91 -9.38 -13.03
N GLY A 209 1.80 -8.42 -12.77
CA GLY A 209 1.96 -7.78 -11.48
C GLY A 209 2.46 -8.69 -10.37
N VAL A 210 2.94 -9.91 -10.62
CA VAL A 210 3.32 -10.85 -9.54
C VAL A 210 4.61 -11.61 -9.82
N THR A 211 4.95 -11.85 -11.09
CA THR A 211 6.18 -12.56 -11.45
C THR A 211 7.38 -11.66 -11.16
N LYS A 212 8.24 -12.07 -10.23
CA LYS A 212 9.44 -11.30 -9.85
C LYS A 212 10.42 -11.17 -11.01
N VAL A 213 10.96 -9.96 -11.17
CA VAL A 213 12.03 -9.64 -12.13
C VAL A 213 13.28 -9.23 -11.36
N GLY A 214 14.26 -10.12 -11.30
CA GLY A 214 15.49 -9.90 -10.52
C GLY A 214 15.28 -9.96 -9.01
N GLU A 215 16.33 -9.61 -8.27
CA GLU A 215 16.33 -9.64 -6.80
C GLU A 215 15.74 -8.37 -6.19
N PRO A 216 15.13 -8.45 -4.99
CA PRO A 216 14.65 -7.27 -4.28
C PRO A 216 15.80 -6.42 -3.77
N ILE A 217 15.63 -5.09 -3.78
CA ILE A 217 16.61 -4.13 -3.25
C ILE A 217 16.10 -3.49 -1.97
N GLN A 218 16.98 -3.28 -0.98
CA GLN A 218 16.63 -2.53 0.22
C GLN A 218 16.65 -1.03 -0.09
N ILE A 219 15.57 -0.32 0.24
CA ILE A 219 15.44 1.13 -0.05
C ILE A 219 15.47 2.00 1.21
N LEU A 220 15.10 1.44 2.35
CA LEU A 220 15.11 2.12 3.65
C LEU A 220 15.20 1.07 4.76
N ASP A 221 15.80 1.41 5.89
CA ASP A 221 15.70 0.65 7.14
C ASP A 221 15.48 1.62 8.28
N ARG A 222 14.96 1.14 9.41
CA ARG A 222 14.72 1.97 10.58
C ARG A 222 16.04 2.50 11.12
N ASP A 223 16.03 3.74 11.56
CA ASP A 223 17.02 4.27 12.48
C ASP A 223 16.50 4.08 13.91
N PRO A 224 17.15 3.27 14.77
CA PRO A 224 16.67 3.05 16.14
C PRO A 224 16.54 4.32 16.98
N GLU A 225 17.31 5.37 16.69
CA GLU A 225 17.29 6.64 17.43
C GLU A 225 16.17 7.57 16.93
N LEU A 226 15.83 7.52 15.64
CA LEU A 226 14.82 8.39 15.03
C LEU A 226 13.45 7.73 14.91
N ASP A 227 13.41 6.50 14.40
CA ASP A 227 12.18 5.74 14.14
C ASP A 227 11.78 4.87 15.34
N GLY A 228 12.72 4.52 16.21
CA GLY A 228 12.48 3.65 17.35
C GLY A 228 12.33 2.18 16.93
N PRO A 229 11.26 1.47 17.36
CA PRO A 229 11.19 0.01 17.26
C PRO A 229 10.97 -0.51 15.83
N LEU A 230 10.38 0.25 14.92
CA LEU A 230 10.12 -0.20 13.55
C LEU A 230 9.88 0.96 12.57
N ILE A 231 9.92 0.63 11.29
CA ILE A 231 9.20 1.31 10.21
C ILE A 231 8.24 0.31 9.55
N GLU A 232 7.06 0.75 9.12
CA GLU A 232 6.01 -0.12 8.56
C GLU A 232 5.02 0.59 7.63
N ALA A 233 4.09 -0.19 7.05
CA ALA A 233 3.08 0.28 6.11
C ALA A 233 3.63 1.16 4.95
N PRO A 234 4.62 0.67 4.18
CA PRO A 234 5.20 1.47 3.11
C PRO A 234 4.20 1.68 1.95
N SER A 235 4.17 2.89 1.41
CA SER A 235 3.45 3.21 0.17
C SER A 235 4.30 4.13 -0.70
N LEU A 236 4.51 3.75 -1.96
CA LEU A 236 5.32 4.50 -2.91
C LEU A 236 4.43 5.16 -3.95
N VAL A 237 4.60 6.47 -4.14
CA VAL A 237 3.90 7.22 -5.20
C VAL A 237 4.88 8.04 -6.03
N LYS A 238 4.52 8.26 -7.30
CA LYS A 238 5.25 9.18 -8.16
C LYS A 238 4.63 10.57 -8.08
N HIS A 239 5.44 11.56 -7.72
CA HIS A 239 5.11 12.97 -7.86
C HIS A 239 5.70 13.49 -9.17
N VAL A 240 4.82 13.70 -10.16
CA VAL A 240 5.18 14.31 -11.44
C VAL A 240 5.31 15.81 -11.26
N ALA A 241 6.47 16.37 -11.56
CA ALA A 241 6.66 17.81 -11.49
C ALA A 241 5.85 18.48 -12.61
N ARG A 242 4.93 19.37 -12.25
CA ARG A 242 4.21 20.17 -13.26
C ARG A 242 5.21 21.14 -13.89
N GLY A 243 5.50 20.96 -15.17
CA GLY A 243 6.23 21.94 -15.96
C GLY A 243 5.46 23.26 -15.93
N GLY A 244 6.05 24.29 -15.34
CA GLY A 244 5.51 25.65 -15.39
C GLY A 244 5.58 26.16 -16.83
N GLY A 245 4.45 26.14 -17.51
CA GLY A 245 4.22 26.97 -18.68
C GLY A 245 3.76 28.33 -18.20
N ASP A 246 4.70 29.21 -17.88
CA ASP A 246 4.54 30.65 -18.01
C ASP A 246 5.87 31.13 -18.59
N ASP A 247 5.85 31.33 -19.91
CA ASP A 247 6.90 32.03 -20.65
C ASP A 247 6.97 33.47 -20.12
N ASP A 248 8.09 33.82 -19.51
CA ASP A 248 8.69 35.16 -19.57
C ASP A 248 10.20 34.96 -19.40
N ASP A 249 10.89 34.91 -20.54
CA ASP A 249 12.34 34.95 -20.65
C ASP A 249 12.87 36.22 -19.96
N ASP A 250 13.67 36.04 -18.91
CA ASP A 250 14.75 36.96 -18.59
C ASP A 250 15.93 36.15 -18.03
N ASP A 251 17.01 36.16 -18.81
CA ASP A 251 18.28 35.51 -18.55
C ASP A 251 18.83 35.86 -17.16
N ASN A 252 18.94 34.86 -16.29
CA ASN A 252 20.08 34.78 -15.39
C ASN A 252 20.46 33.34 -15.04
N ASN A 253 21.70 33.06 -15.37
CA ASN A 253 22.43 31.82 -15.21
C ASN A 253 22.63 31.45 -13.73
N ASP A 254 21.67 30.72 -13.16
CA ASP A 254 21.86 29.87 -11.98
C ASP A 254 21.13 28.53 -12.24
N ASP A 255 21.91 27.48 -12.57
CA ASP A 255 21.44 26.11 -12.74
C ASP A 255 21.05 25.51 -11.37
N HIS A 256 19.88 25.92 -10.90
CA HIS A 256 19.13 25.20 -9.87
C HIS A 256 17.95 24.51 -10.53
N GLY A 257 18.27 23.41 -11.22
CA GLY A 257 17.42 22.26 -11.51
C GLY A 257 15.92 22.51 -11.52
N ARG A 258 15.37 22.70 -12.74
CA ARG A 258 13.94 22.45 -13.01
C ARG A 258 13.57 21.10 -12.39
N GLY A 259 12.71 21.11 -11.38
CA GLY A 259 12.44 19.94 -10.54
C GLY A 259 11.96 18.76 -11.37
N GLY A 260 12.74 17.68 -11.44
CA GLY A 260 12.34 16.44 -12.10
C GLY A 260 11.27 15.68 -11.30
N ASP A 261 10.73 14.62 -11.91
CA ASP A 261 9.87 13.65 -11.23
C ASP A 261 10.55 13.12 -9.97
N ARG A 262 9.75 12.90 -8.92
CA ARG A 262 10.23 12.36 -7.65
C ARG A 262 9.36 11.19 -7.21
N TRP A 263 9.97 10.16 -6.65
CA TRP A 263 9.25 9.13 -5.91
C TRP A 263 9.18 9.55 -4.45
N VAL A 264 7.98 9.45 -3.87
CA VAL A 264 7.70 9.79 -2.47
C VAL A 264 7.29 8.50 -1.77
N LEU A 265 8.06 8.14 -0.75
CA LEU A 265 7.77 7.00 0.13
C LEU A 265 7.06 7.52 1.38
N PHE A 266 5.85 7.04 1.62
CA PHE A 266 5.13 7.19 2.87
C PHE A 266 5.30 5.93 3.71
N TYR A 267 5.44 6.09 5.02
CA TYR A 267 5.52 4.98 5.97
C TYR A 267 5.19 5.47 7.39
N SER A 268 4.93 4.54 8.30
CA SER A 268 4.80 4.80 9.74
C SER A 268 6.07 4.37 10.46
N SER A 269 6.50 5.16 11.44
CA SER A 269 7.47 4.74 12.48
C SER A 269 6.80 4.62 13.86
N HIS A 270 5.47 4.67 13.90
CA HIS A 270 4.72 4.61 15.14
C HIS A 270 4.13 3.22 15.37
N CYS A 271 4.26 2.74 16.61
CA CYS A 271 3.59 1.53 17.06
C CYS A 271 2.09 1.76 17.21
N PHE A 272 1.29 1.08 16.40
CA PHE A 272 -0.14 0.94 16.65
C PHE A 272 -0.40 -0.38 17.38
N ASN A 273 -1.14 -0.32 18.48
CA ASN A 273 -1.67 -1.54 19.09
C ASN A 273 -2.82 -2.00 18.19
N SER A 274 -2.61 -3.09 17.45
CA SER A 274 -3.67 -3.88 16.82
C SER A 274 -4.45 -4.66 17.87
#